data_AF-A0A6J6HZQ6-F1
#
_entry.id   AF-A0A6J6HZQ6-F1
#
_cell.length_a   1.000
_cell.length_b   1.000
_cell.length_c   1.000
_cell.angle_alpha   90.00
_cell.angle_beta   90.00
_cell.angle_gamma   90.00
#
_symmetry.space_group_name_H-M   'P 1'
#
loop_
_entity.id
_entity.type
_entity.pdbx_description
1 polymer ?
#
loop_
_entity_poly.entity_id
_entity_poly.type
_entity_poly.pdbx_seq_one_letter_code
_entity_poly.pdbx_strand_id
1 'polypeptide(L)' 'MLTRAGCHLCDDARTIISQVTAELGETFVETDITTDQQLYDLYWEQIPVTFVDGAQHDFFWVDADRLRRALAR' A
#
# COMPACT_ATOMS: atom_id res chain seq x y z
N MET A 1 -1.72 1.46 3.37
CA MET A 1 -1.37 1.86 1.98
C MET A 1 -1.96 3.23 1.70
N LEU A 2 -1.17 4.11 1.09
CA LEU A 2 -1.64 5.39 0.57
C LEU A 2 -2.20 5.20 -0.84
N THR A 3 -3.38 5.75 -1.09
CA THR A 3 -4.18 5.54 -2.31
C THR A 3 -4.89 6.82 -2.74
N ARG A 4 -5.55 6.79 -3.91
CA ARG A 4 -6.59 7.75 -4.29
C ARG A 4 -7.68 7.09 -5.13
N ALA A 5 -8.84 7.73 -5.22
CA ALA A 5 -9.88 7.34 -6.17
C ALA A 5 -9.40 7.40 -7.64
N GLY A 6 -9.76 6.37 -8.42
CA GLY A 6 -9.44 6.28 -9.85
C GLY A 6 -7.97 5.97 -10.17
N CYS A 7 -7.28 5.25 -9.29
CA CYS A 7 -5.89 4.82 -9.46
C CYS A 7 -5.83 3.31 -9.73
N HIS A 8 -5.61 2.90 -10.98
CA HIS A 8 -5.54 1.48 -11.34
C HIS A 8 -4.43 0.72 -10.62
N LEU A 9 -3.24 1.33 -10.48
CA LEU A 9 -2.14 0.73 -9.71
C LEU A 9 -2.52 0.47 -8.24
N CYS A 10 -3.36 1.34 -7.68
CA CYS A 10 -3.84 1.19 -6.31
C CYS A 10 -4.84 0.03 -6.18
N ASP A 11 -5.63 -0.23 -7.23
CA ASP A 11 -6.54 -1.38 -7.28
C ASP A 11 -5.77 -2.71 -7.37
N ASP A 12 -4.71 -2.74 -8.18
CA ASP A 12 -3.79 -3.89 -8.28
C ASP A 12 -3.09 -4.14 -6.94
N ALA A 13 -2.55 -3.09 -6.32
CA ALA A 13 -1.90 -3.17 -5.01
C ALA A 13 -2.87 -3.66 -3.93
N ARG A 14 -4.12 -3.16 -3.89
CA ARG A 14 -5.15 -3.63 -2.95
C ARG A 14 -5.40 -5.12 -3.09
N THR A 15 -5.47 -5.63 -4.31
CA THR A 15 -5.68 -7.06 -4.58
C THR A 15 -4.56 -7.90 -3.98
N ILE A 16 -3.31 -7.51 -4.25
CA ILE A 16 -2.11 -8.21 -3.76
C ILE A 16 -2.03 -8.16 -2.24
N ILE A 17 -2.17 -6.96 -1.65
CA ILE A 17 -2.09 -6.78 -0.19
C ILE A 17 -3.20 -7.59 0.50
N SER A 18 -4.44 -7.51 0.02
CA SER A 18 -5.57 -8.24 0.62
C SER A 18 -5.34 -9.75 0.62
N GLN A 19 -4.78 -10.30 -0.47
CA GLN A 19 -4.44 -11.72 -0.55
C GLN A 19 -3.37 -12.10 0.46
N VAL A 20 -2.25 -11.37 0.48
CA VAL A 20 -1.13 -11.67 1.37
C VAL A 20 -1.52 -11.51 2.84
N THR A 21 -2.24 -10.44 3.20
CA THR A 21 -2.67 -10.25 4.59
C THR A 21 -3.67 -11.33 5.02
N ALA A 22 -4.59 -11.75 4.15
CA ALA A 22 -5.49 -12.85 4.45
C ALA A 22 -4.76 -14.20 4.62
N GLU A 23 -3.74 -14.47 3.80
CA GLU A 23 -2.89 -15.67 3.92
C GLU A 23 -2.14 -15.72 5.25
N LEU A 24 -1.68 -14.57 5.76
CA LEU A 24 -0.87 -14.47 6.97
C LEU A 24 -1.68 -14.17 8.24
N GLY A 25 -3.00 -13.95 8.12
CA GLY A 25 -3.85 -13.56 9.25
C GLY A 25 -3.66 -12.11 9.70
N GLU A 26 -3.10 -11.27 8.83
CA GLU A 26 -2.84 -9.86 9.05
C GLU A 26 -3.99 -8.97 8.53
N THR A 27 -3.93 -7.68 8.87
CA THR A 27 -4.85 -6.68 8.33
C THR A 27 -4.08 -5.50 7.76
N PHE A 28 -4.72 -4.73 6.87
CA PHE A 28 -4.17 -3.48 6.37
C PHE A 28 -5.25 -2.41 6.31
N VAL A 29 -4.81 -1.16 6.28
CA VAL A 29 -5.68 0.01 6.15
C VAL A 29 -5.29 0.81 4.91
N GLU A 30 -6.26 1.54 4.37
CA GLU A 30 -6.07 2.47 3.27
C GLU A 30 -6.27 3.90 3.75
N THR A 31 -5.48 4.82 3.19
CA THR A 31 -5.59 6.25 3.46
C THR A 31 -5.58 6.99 2.13
N ASP A 32 -6.65 7.75 1.88
CA ASP A 32 -6.79 8.55 0.67
C ASP A 32 -5.96 9.82 0.80
N ILE A 33 -4.92 9.95 -0.02
CA ILE A 33 -4.02 11.10 -0.01
C ILE A 33 -4.73 12.39 -0.41
N THR A 34 -5.88 12.33 -1.09
CA THR A 34 -6.62 13.54 -1.51
C THR A 34 -7.34 14.22 -0.35
N THR A 35 -7.42 13.55 0.81
CA THR A 35 -8.04 14.10 2.02
C THR A 35 -7.06 14.82 2.93
N ASP A 36 -5.76 14.76 2.64
CA ASP A 36 -4.68 15.35 3.43
C ASP A 36 -3.65 16.03 2.51
N GLN A 37 -3.53 17.35 2.62
CA GLN A 37 -2.64 18.14 1.75
C GLN A 37 -1.17 17.71 1.87
N GLN A 38 -0.72 17.35 3.07
CA GLN A 38 0.67 16.93 3.28
C GLN A 38 0.95 15.59 2.60
N LEU A 39 0.02 14.63 2.72
CA LEU A 39 0.15 13.35 2.02
C LEU A 39 0.07 13.52 0.51
N TYR A 40 -0.82 14.41 0.03
CA TYR A 40 -0.94 14.73 -1.39
C TYR A 40 0.39 15.23 -1.96
N ASP A 41 0.97 16.26 -1.34
CA ASP A 41 2.21 16.89 -1.82
C ASP A 41 3.40 15.92 -1.80
N LEU A 42 3.46 15.02 -0.81
CA LEU A 42 4.57 14.07 -0.66
C LEU A 42 4.48 12.87 -1.61
N TYR A 43 3.27 12.36 -1.86
CA TYR A 43 3.10 11.02 -2.45
C TYR A 43 2.32 10.99 -3.77
N TRP A 44 1.77 12.12 -4.25
CA TRP A 44 0.96 12.16 -5.47
C TRP A 44 1.61 11.46 -6.69
N GLU A 45 2.93 11.60 -6.85
CA GLU A 45 3.66 11.01 -7.97
C GLU A 45 4.12 9.57 -7.72
N GLN A 46 3.86 8.99 -6.55
CA GLN A 46 4.38 7.69 -6.12
C GLN A 46 3.28 6.67 -5.81
N ILE A 47 2.01 7.09 -5.68
CA ILE A 47 0.94 6.18 -5.28
C ILE A 47 0.74 5.00 -6.26
N PRO A 48 0.35 3.81 -5.75
CA PRO A 48 0.17 3.47 -4.34
C PRO A 48 1.50 3.42 -3.58
N VAL A 49 1.49 3.79 -2.29
CA VAL A 49 2.66 3.62 -1.41
C VAL A 49 2.26 2.73 -0.24
N THR A 50 3.02 1.67 0.01
CA THR A 50 2.77 0.72 1.11
C THR A 50 3.74 0.95 2.25
N PHE A 51 3.31 0.58 3.46
CA PHE A 51 4.10 0.68 4.67
C PHE A 51 3.93 -0.63 5.44
N VAL A 52 5.02 -1.12 6.03
CA VAL A 52 5.04 -2.25 6.95
C VAL A 52 5.74 -1.75 8.21
N ASP A 53 5.10 -1.89 9.37
CA ASP A 53 5.61 -1.41 10.67
C ASP A 53 6.09 0.06 10.67
N GLY A 54 5.35 0.91 9.94
CA GLY A 54 5.66 2.34 9.81
C GLY A 54 6.81 2.67 8.84
N ALA A 55 7.50 1.67 8.29
CA ALA A 55 8.51 1.87 7.26
C ALA A 55 7.90 1.74 5.86
N GLN A 56 8.21 2.68 4.96
CA GLN A 56 7.80 2.59 3.57
C GLN A 56 8.35 1.30 2.95
N HIS A 57 7.47 0.52 2.33
CA HIS A 57 7.78 -0.79 1.79
C HIS A 57 7.94 -0.73 0.27
N ASP A 58 6.86 -0.45 -0.48
CA ASP A 58 6.84 -0.34 -1.94
C ASP A 58 6.11 0.92 -2.42
N PHE A 59 6.35 1.28 -3.68
CA PHE A 59 5.59 2.30 -4.41
C PHE A 59 5.39 1.88 -5.88
N PHE A 60 4.34 2.37 -6.53
CA PHE A 60 3.82 1.93 -7.84
C PHE A 60 3.32 0.49 -7.92
N TRP A 61 4.19 -0.49 -7.69
CA TRP A 61 3.88 -1.91 -7.77
C TRP A 61 4.23 -2.60 -6.47
N VAL A 62 3.30 -3.40 -5.96
CA VAL A 62 3.52 -4.21 -4.77
C VAL A 62 3.94 -5.61 -5.21
N ASP A 63 5.09 -6.07 -4.72
CA ASP A 63 5.53 -7.44 -4.94
C ASP A 63 5.01 -8.34 -3.81
N ALA A 64 4.20 -9.34 -4.15
CA ALA A 64 3.56 -10.20 -3.17
C ALA A 64 4.58 -10.96 -2.30
N ASP A 65 5.67 -11.44 -2.89
CA ASP A 65 6.67 -12.22 -2.17
C ASP A 65 7.52 -11.34 -1.25
N ARG A 66 7.80 -10.10 -1.67
CA ARG A 66 8.48 -9.10 -0.85
C ARG A 66 7.61 -8.67 0.32
N LEU A 67 6.31 -8.50 0.09
CA LEU A 67 5.36 -8.20 1.16
C LEU A 67 5.26 -9.36 2.16
N ARG A 68 5.14 -10.61 1.70
CA ARG A 68 5.15 -11.81 2.57
C ARG A 68 6.39 -11.85 3.44
N ARG A 69 7.57 -11.62 2.85
CA ARG A 69 8.85 -11.59 3.59
C ARG A 69 8.93 -10.47 4.62
N ALA A 70 8.30 -9.33 4.36
CA ALA A 70 8.27 -8.22 5.29
C ALA A 70 7.34 -8.46 6.48
N LEU A 71 6.20 -9.12 6.25
CA LEU A 71 5.20 -9.42 7.29
C LEU A 71 5.54 -10.65 8.15
N ALA A 72 6.40 -11.55 7.67
CA ALA A 72 6.78 -12.77 8.39
C ALA A 72 7.94 -12.58 9.39
N ARG A 73 8.22 -11.34 9.83
CA ARG A 73 9.37 -10.99 10.68
C ARG A 73 9.01 -10.72 12.13
#